data_AF-A0A4U8V7F0-F1
#
_entry.id   AF-A0A4U8V7F0-F1
#
_cell.length_a   1.000
_cell.length_b   1.000
_cell.length_c   1.000
_cell.angle_alpha   90.00
_cell.angle_beta   90.00
_cell.angle_gamma   90.00
#
_symmetry.space_group_name_H-M   'P 1'
#
loop_
_entity.id
_entity.type
_entity.pdbx_description
1 polymer ?
#
loop_
_entity_poly.entity_id
_entity_poly.type
_entity_poly.pdbx_seq_one_letter_code
_entity_poly.pdbx_strand_id
1 'polypeptide(L)'
;MNALLLAAMPVVLMDGHAPDLDQWSRIEPAIAAAVECRQALPIHVLDSIAPNAPGSWALTPARSFTAFGLPVKRIELFIDPDGDLGASYTAVIEKRSLEQVRKQLNLISARERIGHLSADQPNDEVQLVCTVAATEQG
;
A
#
# COMPACT_ATOMS: atom_id res chain seq x y z
N MET A 1 -1.90 -18.40 43.65
CA MET A 1 -2.95 -17.85 42.77
C MET A 1 -2.47 -16.47 42.33
N ASN A 2 -2.01 -16.29 41.10
CA ASN A 2 -1.72 -14.96 40.55
C ASN A 2 -1.99 -15.02 39.04
N ALA A 3 -3.26 -14.81 38.66
CA ALA A 3 -3.65 -14.66 37.28
C ALA A 3 -3.19 -13.27 36.82
N LEU A 4 -2.12 -13.21 36.03
CA LEU A 4 -1.74 -12.00 35.31
C LEU A 4 -2.83 -11.72 34.28
N LEU A 5 -3.58 -10.65 34.50
CA LEU A 5 -4.53 -10.10 33.54
C LEU A 5 -3.76 -9.67 32.29
N LEU A 6 -3.98 -10.38 31.18
CA LEU A 6 -3.63 -9.91 29.85
C LEU A 6 -4.57 -8.75 29.53
N ALA A 7 -4.03 -7.53 29.53
CA ALA A 7 -4.72 -6.37 29.01
C ALA A 7 -4.92 -6.56 27.50
N ALA A 8 -6.14 -6.91 27.09
CA ALA A 8 -6.57 -6.85 25.71
C ALA A 8 -6.59 -5.37 25.30
N MET A 9 -5.55 -4.94 24.60
CA MET A 9 -5.49 -3.59 24.04
C MET A 9 -6.50 -3.52 22.90
N PRO A 10 -7.46 -2.59 22.91
CA PRO A 10 -8.39 -2.43 21.79
C PRO A 10 -7.57 -1.98 20.58
N VAL A 11 -7.48 -2.85 19.56
CA VAL A 11 -7.03 -2.46 18.24
C VAL A 11 -8.07 -1.48 17.71
N VAL A 12 -7.76 -0.19 17.79
CA VAL A 12 -8.54 0.83 17.10
C VAL A 12 -8.26 0.62 15.62
N LEU A 13 -9.19 -0.05 14.93
CA LEU A 13 -9.21 -0.11 13.47
C LEU A 13 -9.52 1.32 13.00
N MET A 14 -8.47 2.15 12.87
CA MET A 14 -8.59 3.48 12.28
C MET A 14 -9.00 3.28 10.82
N ASP A 15 -10.25 3.61 10.52
CA ASP A 15 -10.76 3.75 9.16
C ASP A 15 -9.82 4.70 8.42
N GLY A 16 -9.24 4.24 7.30
CA GLY A 16 -8.17 4.95 6.61
C GLY A 16 -8.58 6.40 6.31
N HIS A 17 -7.67 7.35 6.56
CA HIS A 17 -7.97 8.75 6.30
C HIS A 17 -8.20 8.92 4.78
N ALA A 18 -9.44 9.24 4.41
CA ALA A 18 -9.78 9.57 3.04
C ALA A 18 -9.35 11.02 2.78
N PRO A 19 -8.28 11.28 2.00
CA PRO A 19 -7.93 12.64 1.63
C PRO A 19 -9.07 13.28 0.84
N ASP A 20 -9.32 14.57 1.04
CA ASP A 20 -10.26 15.33 0.21
C ASP A 20 -9.85 15.28 -1.28
N LEU A 21 -10.81 15.47 -2.19
CA LEU A 21 -10.62 15.22 -3.63
C LEU A 21 -9.45 16.02 -4.26
N ASP A 22 -9.24 17.26 -3.82
CA ASP A 22 -8.12 18.11 -4.26
C ASP A 22 -6.76 17.61 -3.78
N GLN A 23 -6.70 17.09 -2.55
CA GLN A 23 -5.50 16.45 -2.02
C GLN A 23 -5.24 15.12 -2.73
N TRP A 24 -6.27 14.29 -2.90
CA TRP A 24 -6.18 13.04 -3.64
C TRP A 24 -5.67 13.25 -5.07
N SER A 25 -6.22 14.22 -5.80
CA SER A 25 -5.85 14.48 -7.20
C SER A 25 -4.38 14.88 -7.37
N ARG A 26 -3.73 15.43 -6.33
CA ARG A 26 -2.31 15.78 -6.35
C ARG A 26 -1.39 14.57 -6.12
N ILE A 27 -1.80 13.63 -5.28
CA ILE A 27 -0.97 12.48 -4.90
C ILE A 27 -1.25 11.24 -5.75
N GLU A 28 -2.47 11.10 -6.30
CA GLU A 28 -2.94 9.95 -7.09
C GLU A 28 -1.92 9.44 -8.12
N PRO A 29 -1.29 10.28 -8.98
CA PRO A 29 -0.35 9.76 -9.98
C PRO A 29 0.89 9.11 -9.36
N ALA A 30 1.39 9.66 -8.26
CA ALA A 30 2.55 9.11 -7.55
C ALA A 30 2.18 7.81 -6.82
N ILE A 31 1.00 7.78 -6.20
CA ILE A 31 0.45 6.58 -5.56
C ILE A 31 0.25 5.47 -6.59
N ALA A 32 -0.32 5.77 -7.76
CA ALA A 32 -0.48 4.82 -8.86
C ALA A 32 0.86 4.24 -9.32
N ALA A 33 1.87 5.08 -9.52
CA ALA A 33 3.19 4.62 -9.92
C ALA A 33 3.85 3.70 -8.87
N ALA A 34 3.62 3.98 -7.58
CA ALA A 34 4.16 3.20 -6.46
C ALA A 34 3.48 1.83 -6.32
N VAL A 35 2.15 1.78 -6.25
CA VAL A 35 1.42 0.50 -6.14
C VAL A 35 1.56 -0.34 -7.41
N GLU A 36 1.86 0.28 -8.55
CA GLU A 36 2.21 -0.42 -9.79
C GLU A 36 3.70 -0.77 -9.91
N CYS A 37 4.49 -0.55 -8.86
CA CYS A 37 5.92 -0.87 -8.80
C CYS A 37 6.76 -0.24 -9.92
N ARG A 38 6.33 0.93 -10.41
CA ARG A 38 7.00 1.69 -11.48
C ARG A 38 7.95 2.75 -10.95
N GLN A 39 7.63 3.36 -9.81
CA GLN A 39 8.42 4.43 -9.21
C GLN A 39 8.28 4.42 -7.69
N ALA A 40 9.34 4.77 -6.96
CA ALA A 40 9.29 4.84 -5.51
C ALA A 40 8.48 6.07 -5.11
N LEU A 41 7.63 5.94 -4.10
CA LEU A 41 6.84 7.05 -3.60
C LEU A 41 7.74 7.94 -2.73
N PRO A 42 8.01 9.20 -3.11
CA PRO A 42 8.78 10.06 -2.25
C PRO A 42 7.92 10.51 -1.06
N ILE A 43 8.46 10.38 0.15
CA ILE A 43 7.71 10.59 1.41
C ILE A 43 7.03 11.96 1.50
N HIS A 44 7.62 13.01 0.92
CA HIS A 44 7.06 14.36 0.94
C HIS A 44 5.70 14.48 0.22
N VAL A 45 5.37 13.54 -0.67
CA VAL A 45 4.02 13.46 -1.29
C VAL A 45 2.94 13.24 -0.23
N LEU A 46 3.32 12.62 0.91
CA LEU A 46 2.45 12.30 2.03
C LEU A 46 2.51 13.34 3.16
N ASP A 47 3.28 14.43 3.05
CA ASP A 47 3.48 15.42 4.13
C ASP A 47 2.17 16.02 4.65
N SER A 48 1.15 16.09 3.80
CA SER A 48 -0.18 16.61 4.16
C SER A 48 -1.14 15.55 4.70
N ILE A 49 -0.70 14.29 4.81
CA ILE A 49 -1.50 13.15 5.27
C ILE A 49 -0.89 12.62 6.56
N ALA A 50 -1.69 12.61 7.62
CA ALA A 50 -1.26 12.03 8.90
C ALA A 50 -0.97 10.52 8.74
N PRO A 51 0.20 10.04 9.20
CA PRO A 51 0.48 8.62 9.23
C PRO A 51 -0.35 7.90 10.31
N ASN A 52 -0.69 6.64 10.07
CA ASN A 52 -1.37 5.78 11.04
C ASN A 52 -0.41 5.22 12.09
N ALA A 53 0.86 5.03 11.69
CA ALA A 53 1.97 4.60 12.52
C ALA A 53 3.27 5.11 11.86
N PRO A 54 4.43 5.09 12.55
CA PRO A 54 5.70 5.52 11.95
C PRO A 54 5.92 4.87 10.58
N GLY A 55 6.15 5.71 9.56
CA GLY A 55 6.35 5.27 8.18
C GLY A 55 5.15 4.60 7.52
N SER A 56 3.95 4.65 8.10
CA SER A 56 2.80 3.86 7.65
C SER A 56 1.55 4.71 7.40
N TRP A 57 0.89 4.52 6.26
CA TRP A 57 -0.36 5.21 5.89
C TRP A 57 -1.38 4.20 5.33
N ALA A 58 -2.65 4.36 5.70
CA ALA A 58 -3.76 3.68 5.03
C ALA A 58 -4.68 4.72 4.40
N LEU A 59 -4.83 4.63 3.08
CA LEU A 59 -5.58 5.58 2.27
C LEU A 59 -6.79 4.89 1.63
N THR A 60 -7.91 5.60 1.65
CA THR A 60 -9.09 5.24 0.86
C THR A 60 -9.14 6.18 -0.36
N PRO A 61 -9.13 5.66 -1.60
CA PRO A 61 -9.24 6.51 -2.78
C PRO A 61 -10.49 7.40 -2.74
N ALA A 62 -10.31 8.71 -2.97
CA ALA A 62 -11.44 9.66 -2.97
C ALA A 62 -12.35 9.54 -4.21
N ARG A 63 -11.88 8.83 -5.25
CA ARG A 63 -12.60 8.50 -6.49
C ARG A 63 -12.19 7.12 -6.98
N SER A 64 -12.82 6.64 -8.04
CA SER A 64 -12.44 5.38 -8.69
C SER A 64 -10.95 5.36 -9.01
N PHE A 65 -10.24 4.39 -8.45
CA PHE A 65 -8.81 4.24 -8.58
C PHE A 65 -8.49 2.80 -8.98
N THR A 66 -7.49 2.64 -9.84
CA THR A 66 -7.07 1.33 -10.33
C THR A 66 -5.56 1.19 -10.28
N ALA A 67 -5.10 0.01 -9.88
CA ALA A 67 -3.70 -0.41 -10.02
C ALA A 67 -3.65 -1.52 -11.07
N PHE A 68 -2.85 -1.35 -12.13
CA PHE A 68 -2.78 -2.25 -13.28
C PHE A 68 -4.14 -2.48 -13.96
N GLY A 69 -5.07 -1.53 -13.86
CA GLY A 69 -6.45 -1.67 -14.34
C GLY A 69 -7.38 -2.52 -13.44
N LEU A 70 -6.92 -2.91 -12.26
CA LEU A 70 -7.73 -3.58 -11.24
C LEU A 70 -8.31 -2.54 -10.27
N PRO A 71 -9.60 -2.58 -9.94
CA PRO A 71 -10.21 -1.63 -9.01
C PRO A 71 -9.65 -1.83 -7.60
N VAL A 72 -9.31 -0.72 -6.94
CA VAL A 72 -8.70 -0.71 -5.61
C VAL A 72 -9.67 -0.11 -4.61
N LYS A 73 -9.88 -0.78 -3.48
CA LYS A 73 -10.73 -0.29 -2.38
C LYS A 73 -9.95 0.42 -1.27
N ARG A 74 -8.67 0.05 -1.08
CA ARG A 74 -7.79 0.58 -0.02
C ARG A 74 -6.35 0.49 -0.46
N ILE A 75 -5.53 1.41 0.00
CA ILE A 75 -4.09 1.43 -0.24
C ILE A 75 -3.40 1.48 1.12
N GLU A 76 -2.38 0.66 1.30
CA GLU A 76 -1.55 0.61 2.50
C GLU A 76 -0.11 0.88 2.07
N LEU A 77 0.50 1.89 2.68
CA LEU A 77 1.84 2.34 2.35
C LEU A 77 2.73 2.16 3.57
N PHE A 78 3.92 1.65 3.34
CA PHE A 78 5.01 1.65 4.28
C PHE A 78 6.24 2.26 3.61
N ILE A 79 6.82 3.29 4.21
CA ILE A 79 8.10 3.88 3.82
C ILE A 79 8.92 3.96 5.09
N ASP A 80 10.00 3.20 5.15
CA ASP A 80 10.87 3.18 6.31
C ASP A 80 11.50 4.56 6.53
N PRO A 81 11.30 5.19 7.70
CA PRO A 81 11.84 6.52 7.96
C PRO A 81 13.36 6.50 8.17
N ASP A 82 13.89 5.37 8.63
CA ASP A 82 15.32 5.19 8.93
C ASP A 82 16.12 4.75 7.69
N GLY A 83 15.47 4.12 6.71
CA GLY A 83 16.04 3.73 5.42
C GLY A 83 16.60 2.30 5.38
N ASP A 84 16.56 1.56 6.48
CA ASP A 84 17.07 0.19 6.62
C ASP A 84 16.12 -0.87 6.03
N LEU A 85 14.80 -0.65 6.11
CA LEU A 85 13.78 -1.63 5.71
C LEU A 85 13.24 -1.44 4.28
N GLY A 86 13.49 -0.26 3.68
CA GLY A 86 12.99 0.09 2.35
C GLY A 86 11.53 0.55 2.35
N ALA A 87 10.74 0.12 1.37
CA ALA A 87 9.34 0.53 1.25
C ALA A 87 8.44 -0.61 0.75
N SER A 88 7.16 -0.55 1.12
CA SER A 88 6.12 -1.43 0.64
C SER A 88 4.89 -0.63 0.23
N TYR A 89 4.35 -0.90 -0.94
CA TYR A 89 3.14 -0.27 -1.45
C TYR A 89 2.12 -1.35 -1.77
N THR A 90 1.02 -1.35 -1.02
CA THR A 90 -0.03 -2.35 -1.10
C THR A 90 -1.31 -1.75 -1.65
N ALA A 91 -1.87 -2.35 -2.69
CA ALA A 91 -3.21 -2.05 -3.19
C ALA A 91 -4.15 -3.22 -2.88
N VAL A 92 -5.19 -2.97 -2.10
CA VAL A 92 -6.23 -3.94 -1.77
C VAL A 92 -7.29 -3.91 -2.86
N ILE A 93 -7.45 -5.03 -3.56
CA ILE A 93 -8.25 -5.15 -4.77
C ILE A 93 -9.72 -5.41 -4.43
N GLU A 94 -10.61 -4.69 -5.10
CA GLU A 94 -12.04 -4.87 -4.97
C GLU A 94 -12.57 -5.98 -5.90
N LYS A 95 -13.39 -6.89 -5.37
CA LYS A 95 -14.25 -7.83 -6.15
C LYS A 95 -13.51 -8.65 -7.23
N ARG A 96 -12.26 -9.05 -6.98
CA ARG A 96 -11.47 -9.94 -7.86
C ARG A 96 -10.93 -11.12 -7.08
N SER A 97 -10.80 -12.27 -7.73
CA SER A 97 -10.10 -13.41 -7.14
C SER A 97 -8.59 -13.29 -7.31
N LEU A 98 -7.83 -13.93 -6.42
CA LEU A 98 -6.37 -13.94 -6.47
C LEU A 98 -5.85 -14.50 -7.81
N GLU A 99 -6.50 -15.53 -8.35
CA GLU A 99 -6.12 -16.13 -9.64
C GLU A 99 -6.27 -15.13 -10.81
N GLN A 100 -7.36 -14.36 -10.84
CA GLN A 100 -7.58 -13.34 -11.85
C GLN A 100 -6.51 -12.24 -11.77
N VAL A 101 -6.17 -11.79 -10.56
CA VAL A 101 -5.13 -10.79 -10.33
C VAL A 101 -3.76 -11.32 -10.78
N ARG A 102 -3.39 -12.55 -10.41
CA ARG A 102 -2.12 -13.17 -10.82
C ARG A 102 -2.01 -13.32 -12.34
N LYS A 103 -3.10 -13.76 -13.00
CA LYS A 103 -3.14 -13.85 -14.46
C LYS A 103 -2.88 -12.49 -15.10
N GLN A 104 -3.52 -11.43 -14.59
CA GLN A 104 -3.32 -10.07 -15.09
C GLN A 104 -1.89 -9.57 -14.86
N LEU A 105 -1.32 -9.80 -13.67
CA LEU A 105 0.07 -9.45 -13.39
C LEU A 105 1.06 -10.12 -14.33
N ASN A 106 0.87 -11.41 -14.63
CA ASN A 106 1.72 -12.16 -15.55
C ASN A 106 1.75 -11.56 -16.96
N LEU A 107 0.63 -10.99 -17.43
CA LEU A 107 0.57 -10.29 -18.72
C LEU A 107 1.37 -8.98 -18.71
N ILE A 108 1.61 -8.39 -17.54
CA ILE A 108 2.25 -7.09 -17.36
C ILE A 108 3.70 -7.24 -16.86
N SER A 109 4.15 -8.48 -16.60
CA SER A 109 5.49 -8.83 -16.07
C SER A 109 6.67 -8.49 -16.99
N ALA A 110 6.44 -8.06 -18.23
CA ALA A 110 7.50 -7.65 -19.14
C ALA A 110 8.00 -6.20 -18.94
N ARG A 111 7.40 -5.43 -18.02
CA ARG A 111 7.83 -4.04 -17.75
C ARG A 111 8.91 -3.98 -16.67
N GLU A 112 9.85 -3.07 -16.84
CA GLU A 112 10.84 -2.73 -15.81
C GLU A 112 10.13 -2.27 -14.53
N ARG A 113 10.63 -2.74 -13.38
CA ARG A 113 10.08 -2.47 -12.05
C ARG A 113 11.20 -2.13 -11.08
N ILE A 114 10.87 -1.28 -10.12
CA ILE A 114 11.82 -0.84 -9.09
C ILE A 114 11.95 -1.82 -7.91
N GLY A 115 11.12 -2.87 -7.87
CA GLY A 115 11.02 -3.77 -6.74
C GLY A 115 10.32 -5.08 -7.08
N HIS A 116 10.09 -5.89 -6.05
CA HIS A 116 9.39 -7.16 -6.17
C HIS A 116 7.88 -6.92 -6.07
N LEU A 117 7.14 -7.28 -7.13
CA LEU A 117 5.69 -7.20 -7.18
C LEU A 117 5.08 -8.59 -6.99
N SER A 118 4.19 -8.73 -6.02
CA SER A 118 3.48 -9.97 -5.73
C SER A 118 1.97 -9.73 -5.56
N ALA A 119 1.20 -10.81 -5.63
CA ALA A 119 -0.22 -10.81 -5.29
C ALA A 119 -0.49 -11.91 -4.27
N ASP A 120 -1.17 -11.54 -3.19
CA ASP A 120 -1.51 -12.41 -2.06
C ASP A 120 -2.97 -12.22 -1.63
N GLN A 121 -3.46 -13.04 -0.70
CA GLN A 121 -4.81 -12.95 -0.17
C GLN A 121 -4.85 -13.17 1.36
N PRO A 122 -4.27 -12.25 2.15
CA PRO A 122 -4.41 -12.30 3.60
C PRO A 122 -5.84 -11.95 4.01
N ASN A 123 -6.39 -12.66 5.00
CA ASN A 123 -7.73 -12.40 5.57
C ASN A 123 -8.84 -12.24 4.52
N ASP A 124 -8.83 -13.09 3.48
CA ASP A 124 -9.76 -13.08 2.34
C ASP A 124 -9.72 -11.81 1.45
N GLU A 125 -8.85 -10.85 1.74
CA GLU A 125 -8.65 -9.64 0.92
C GLU A 125 -7.54 -9.86 -0.11
N VAL A 126 -7.85 -9.74 -1.40
CA VAL A 126 -6.81 -9.84 -2.44
C VAL A 126 -5.99 -8.56 -2.46
N GLN A 127 -4.67 -8.70 -2.39
CA GLN A 127 -3.73 -7.59 -2.31
C GLN A 127 -2.66 -7.69 -3.39
N LEU A 128 -2.27 -6.55 -3.93
CA LEU A 128 -1.07 -6.36 -4.75
C LEU A 128 -0.03 -5.65 -3.91
N VAL A 129 1.17 -6.21 -3.79
CA VAL A 129 2.23 -5.65 -2.96
C VAL A 129 3.47 -5.42 -3.81
N CYS A 130 3.95 -4.19 -3.86
CA CYS A 130 5.27 -3.85 -4.38
C CYS A 130 6.21 -3.60 -3.20
N THR A 131 7.24 -4.44 -3.06
CA THR A 131 8.32 -4.26 -2.08
C THR A 131 9.55 -3.72 -2.77
N VAL A 132 10.06 -2.59 -2.29
CA VAL A 132 11.29 -1.95 -2.75
C VAL A 132 12.32 -2.11 -1.65
N ALA A 133 13.44 -2.78 -1.96
CA ALA A 133 14.52 -2.93 -1.00
C ALA A 133 15.09 -1.55 -0.63
N ALA A 134 15.62 -1.44 0.60
CA ALA A 134 16.50 -0.34 0.93
C ALA A 134 17.60 -0.26 -0.12
N THR A 135 17.75 0.90 -0.77
CA THR A 135 18.94 1.12 -1.58
C THR A 135 20.10 1.20 -0.59
N GLU A 136 21.07 0.29 -0.67
CA GLU A 136 22.34 0.45 0.03
C GLU A 136 22.91 1.80 -0.40
N GLN A 137 22.73 2.84 0.42
CA GLN A 137 23.43 4.09 0.25
C GLN A 137 24.85 3.81 0.70
N GLY A 138 25.69 3.38 -0.25
CA GLY A 138 27.15 3.37 -0.10
C GLY A 138 27.71 4.77 0.08
#